data_AF-A0AAV5BPF2-F1
#
_entry.id   AF-A0AAV5BPF2-F1
#
_cell.length_a   1.000
_cell.length_b   1.000
_cell.length_c   1.000
_cell.angle_alpha   90.00
_cell.angle_beta   90.00
_cell.angle_gamma   90.00
#
_symmetry.space_group_name_H-M   'P 1'
#
loop_
_entity.id
_entity.type
_entity.pdbx_description
1 polymer ?
#
loop_
_entity_poly.entity_id
_entity_poly.type
_entity_poly.pdbx_seq_one_letter_code
_entity_poly.pdbx_strand_id
1 'polypeptide(L)'
;MAVKVSSYEKLLTDSKMGKTYFVYEFMHNGTLKEHLRGADDEKITSWLKRLEIVENAARYYISQQLTEKSDIYSFGVILLELISGQEPILNDNFGLNCGNIVAWARSHIESGNIHAILDQSLDSGYNLQSVWKIAEVAIMCVKPKGVQRPPIF
;
A
#
# COMPACT_ATOMS: atom_id res chain seq x y z
N MET A 1 -12.09 -0.13 13.11
CA MET A 1 -11.01 0.78 12.67
C MET A 1 -9.71 0.01 12.81
N ALA A 2 -9.24 -0.61 11.73
CA ALA A 2 -8.08 -1.50 11.78
C ALA A 2 -6.82 -0.66 11.55
N VAL A 3 -6.16 -0.29 12.64
CA VAL A 3 -4.89 0.43 12.58
C VAL A 3 -3.78 -0.62 12.63
N LYS A 4 -3.24 -0.98 11.47
CA LYS A 4 -2.09 -1.88 11.40
C LYS A 4 -0.82 -1.04 11.25
N VAL A 5 0.23 -1.47 11.93
CA VAL A 5 1.51 -0.75 12.08
C VAL A 5 2.07 -0.43 10.69
N SER A 6 2.27 0.87 10.44
CA SER A 6 2.93 1.35 9.24
C SER A 6 4.38 0.89 9.22
N SER A 7 4.74 0.31 8.09
CA SER A 7 6.03 0.50 7.43
C SER A 7 7.30 0.17 8.23
N TYR A 8 8.01 -0.82 7.71
CA TYR A 8 9.39 -1.20 8.02
C TYR A 8 9.61 -1.95 9.33
N GLU A 9 9.22 -3.22 9.37
CA GLU A 9 10.04 -4.23 10.06
C GLU A 9 10.14 -5.51 9.20
N LYS A 10 11.23 -5.55 8.44
CA LYS A 10 12.18 -6.67 8.38
C LYS A 10 11.56 -8.08 8.32
N LEU A 11 11.62 -8.64 7.11
CA LEU A 11 12.00 -10.04 6.88
C LEU A 11 11.30 -11.04 7.82
N LEU A 12 10.06 -11.42 7.52
CA LEU A 12 9.64 -12.77 7.88
C LEU A 12 10.46 -13.73 7.02
N THR A 13 11.67 -14.01 7.47
CA THR A 13 12.45 -15.13 6.98
C THR A 13 11.75 -16.36 7.54
N ASP A 14 11.03 -17.10 6.71
CA ASP A 14 10.69 -18.46 7.11
C ASP A 14 12.02 -19.21 7.26
N SER A 15 12.40 -19.45 8.52
CA SER A 15 13.61 -20.20 8.90
C SER A 15 13.71 -21.58 8.25
N LYS A 16 12.61 -22.11 7.70
CA LYS A 16 12.59 -23.39 6.97
C LYS A 16 12.72 -23.26 5.45
N MET A 17 12.54 -22.08 4.85
CA MET A 17 12.52 -21.90 3.38
C MET A 17 13.37 -20.75 2.82
N GLY A 18 13.96 -19.88 3.65
CA GLY A 18 14.80 -18.78 3.17
C GLY A 18 14.08 -17.77 2.26
N LYS A 19 12.74 -17.82 2.18
CA LYS A 19 11.93 -16.88 1.40
C LYS A 19 11.65 -15.63 2.22
N THR A 20 11.91 -14.48 1.61
CA THR A 20 11.57 -13.15 2.12
C THR A 20 10.26 -12.70 1.49
N TYR A 21 9.32 -12.26 2.31
CA TYR A 21 8.02 -11.76 1.86
C TYR A 21 7.89 -10.26 2.14
N PHE A 22 7.46 -9.50 1.12
CA PHE A 22 7.03 -8.12 1.27
C PHE A 22 5.53 -8.13 1.58
N VAL A 23 5.13 -7.55 2.70
CA VAL A 23 3.72 -7.47 3.11
C VAL A 23 3.29 -6.02 3.11
N TYR A 24 2.54 -5.62 2.08
CA TYR A 24 1.85 -4.34 2.00
C TYR A 24 0.37 -4.54 2.32
N GLU A 25 -0.23 -3.60 3.05
CA GLU A 25 -1.67 -3.63 3.33
C GLU A 25 -2.30 -2.24 3.28
N PHE A 26 -3.52 -2.17 2.76
CA PHE A 26 -4.28 -0.92 2.65
C PHE A 26 -4.69 -0.41 4.03
N MET A 27 -4.30 0.84 4.35
CA MET A 27 -4.70 1.51 5.58
C MET A 27 -5.71 2.62 5.26
N HIS A 28 -6.99 2.29 5.37
CA HIS A 28 -8.09 3.17 4.95
C HIS A 28 -8.16 4.51 5.70
N ASN A 29 -7.64 4.57 6.93
CA ASN A 29 -7.64 5.77 7.78
C ASN A 29 -6.23 6.33 8.02
N GLY A 30 -5.22 5.88 7.29
CA GLY A 30 -3.83 6.25 7.56
C GLY A 30 -3.16 5.40 8.64
N THR A 31 -1.94 5.79 9.00
CA THR A 31 -1.00 5.04 9.82
C THR A 31 -1.32 5.10 11.31
N LEU A 32 -0.80 4.15 12.08
CA LEU A 32 -0.85 4.21 13.55
C LEU A 32 -0.21 5.49 14.11
N LYS A 33 0.88 5.94 13.49
CA LYS A 33 1.60 7.16 13.89
C LYS A 33 0.70 8.39 13.79
N GLU A 34 -0.05 8.54 12.69
CA GLU A 34 -0.98 9.64 12.47
C GLU A 34 -2.13 9.62 13.48
N HIS A 35 -2.72 8.46 13.77
CA HIS A 35 -3.79 8.35 14.78
C HIS A 35 -3.33 8.65 16.22
N LEU A 36 -2.09 8.30 16.56
CA LEU A 36 -1.54 8.51 17.90
C LEU A 36 -1.03 9.92 18.11
N ARG A 37 -0.41 10.53 17.09
CA ARG A 37 0.22 11.86 17.18
C ARG A 37 -0.71 12.99 16.72
N GLY A 38 -1.60 12.71 15.76
CA GLY A 38 -2.67 13.57 15.24
C GLY A 38 -2.25 14.46 14.06
N ALA A 39 -3.19 14.67 13.13
CA ALA A 39 -3.26 15.81 12.19
C ALA A 39 -4.63 16.53 12.20
N ASP A 40 -5.71 15.91 12.73
CA ASP A 40 -7.04 16.52 12.99
C ASP A 40 -7.88 15.64 13.97
N ASP A 41 -9.15 16.03 14.24
CA ASP A 41 -10.15 15.62 15.28
C ASP A 41 -10.29 14.12 15.67
N GLU A 42 -9.66 13.15 14.99
CA GLU A 42 -9.79 11.71 15.26
C GLU A 42 -8.68 11.10 16.16
N LYS A 43 -7.89 11.93 16.83
CA LYS A 43 -6.76 11.47 17.68
C LYS A 43 -7.19 10.47 18.76
N ILE A 44 -6.50 9.34 18.83
CA ILE A 44 -6.78 8.30 19.83
C ILE A 44 -6.07 8.64 21.15
N THR A 45 -6.81 9.28 22.06
CA THR A 45 -6.33 9.67 23.40
C THR A 45 -6.60 8.61 24.47
N SER A 46 -7.64 7.79 24.32
CA SER A 46 -8.01 6.77 25.30
C SER A 46 -7.07 5.56 25.27
N TRP A 47 -6.60 5.15 26.46
CA TRP A 47 -5.76 3.96 26.62
C TRP A 47 -6.50 2.66 26.28
N LEU A 48 -7.81 2.59 26.55
CA LEU A 48 -8.64 1.42 26.21
C LEU A 48 -8.67 1.18 24.69
N LYS A 49 -8.81 2.26 23.90
CA LYS A 49 -8.82 2.16 22.45
C LYS A 49 -7.44 1.79 21.87
N ARG A 50 -6.36 2.18 22.55
CA ARG A 50 -5.00 1.74 22.20
C ARG A 50 -4.78 0.26 22.51
N LEU A 51 -5.28 -0.24 23.64
CA LEU A 51 -5.24 -1.66 23.98
C LEU A 51 -6.04 -2.51 22.97
N GLU A 52 -7.21 -2.04 22.56
CA GLU A 52 -8.02 -2.69 21.53
C GLU A 52 -7.27 -2.80 20.19
N ILE A 53 -6.53 -1.75 19.78
CA ILE A 53 -5.67 -1.79 18.59
C ILE A 53 -4.58 -2.85 18.72
N VAL A 54 -3.90 -2.90 19.88
CA VAL A 54 -2.83 -3.88 20.14
C VAL A 54 -3.38 -5.31 20.10
N GLU A 55 -4.53 -5.56 20.73
CA GLU A 55 -5.15 -6.88 20.73
C GLU A 55 -5.52 -7.34 19.31
N ASN A 56 -6.12 -6.44 18.52
CA ASN A 56 -6.48 -6.72 17.13
C ASN A 56 -5.26 -6.96 16.25
N ALA A 57 -4.18 -6.17 16.43
CA ALA A 57 -2.93 -6.36 15.70
C ALA A 57 -2.28 -7.71 16.05
N ALA A 58 -2.23 -8.07 17.34
CA ALA A 58 -1.70 -9.34 17.80
C ALA A 58 -2.52 -10.53 17.26
N ARG A 59 -3.86 -10.43 17.31
CA ARG A 59 -4.76 -11.45 16.76
C ARG A 59 -4.53 -11.65 15.26
N TYR A 60 -4.35 -10.55 14.51
CA TYR A 60 -4.01 -10.62 13.10
C TYR A 60 -2.68 -11.34 12.87
N TYR A 61 -1.62 -10.93 13.58
CA TYR A 61 -0.29 -11.53 13.47
C TYR A 61 -0.31 -13.04 13.75
N ILE A 62 -0.99 -13.44 14.84
CA ILE A 62 -1.13 -14.85 15.22
C ILE A 62 -1.94 -15.62 14.17
N SER A 63 -2.98 -15.02 13.61
CA SER A 63 -3.82 -15.67 12.61
C SER A 63 -3.14 -15.89 11.26
N GLN A 64 -1.95 -15.32 11.04
CA GLN A 64 -1.23 -15.34 9.75
C GLN A 64 -2.17 -15.09 8.57
N GLN A 65 -3.05 -14.08 8.68
CA GLN A 65 -3.93 -13.68 7.59
C GLN A 65 -3.17 -12.96 6.47
N LEU A 66 -2.09 -13.58 5.99
CA LEU A 66 -1.60 -13.45 4.62
C LEU A 66 -2.71 -14.02 3.72
N THR A 67 -3.71 -13.19 3.50
CA THR A 67 -4.79 -13.55 2.59
C THR A 67 -4.26 -13.43 1.17
N GLU A 68 -4.79 -14.24 0.26
CA GLU A 68 -4.61 -14.04 -1.18
C GLU A 68 -4.82 -12.56 -1.57
N LYS A 69 -5.75 -11.87 -0.90
CA LYS A 69 -6.04 -10.45 -1.12
C LYS A 69 -4.96 -9.49 -0.62
N SER A 70 -4.21 -9.81 0.43
CA SER A 70 -3.04 -8.99 0.85
C SER A 70 -1.88 -9.17 -0.12
N ASP A 71 -1.71 -10.37 -0.67
CA ASP A 71 -0.68 -10.63 -1.69
C ASP A 71 -1.01 -9.88 -2.98
N ILE A 72 -2.28 -9.89 -3.40
CA ILE A 72 -2.74 -9.11 -4.56
C ILE A 72 -2.52 -7.61 -4.33
N TYR A 73 -2.79 -7.09 -3.13
CA TYR A 73 -2.54 -5.69 -2.83
C TYR A 73 -1.05 -5.36 -2.93
N SER A 74 -0.20 -6.22 -2.35
CA SER A 74 1.25 -6.09 -2.39
C SER A 74 1.79 -6.10 -3.82
N PHE A 75 1.28 -7.02 -4.65
CA PHE A 75 1.58 -7.05 -6.08
C PHE A 75 1.21 -5.75 -6.78
N GLY A 76 0.03 -5.20 -6.49
CA GLY A 76 -0.39 -3.91 -7.05
C GLY A 76 0.53 -2.75 -6.65
N VAL A 77 0.99 -2.70 -5.40
CA VAL A 77 1.97 -1.69 -4.96
C VAL A 77 3.29 -1.85 -5.70
N ILE A 78 3.80 -3.07 -5.82
CA ILE A 78 5.05 -3.35 -6.57
C ILE A 78 4.93 -2.91 -8.02
N LEU A 79 3.79 -3.13 -8.69
CA LEU A 79 3.59 -2.64 -10.05
C LEU A 79 3.67 -1.11 -10.13
N LEU A 80 3.11 -0.39 -9.15
CA LEU A 80 3.21 1.07 -9.10
C LEU A 80 4.66 1.55 -8.84
N GLU A 81 5.40 0.86 -7.97
CA GLU A 81 6.83 1.12 -7.74
C GLU A 81 7.62 0.95 -9.05
N LEU A 82 7.37 -0.14 -9.78
CA LEU A 82 8.05 -0.43 -11.05
C LEU A 82 7.75 0.59 -12.15
N ILE A 83 6.51 1.10 -12.21
CA ILE A 83 6.13 2.11 -13.21
C ILE A 83 6.79 3.46 -12.91
N SER A 84 6.90 3.82 -11.63
CA SER A 84 7.22 5.19 -11.19
C SER A 84 8.65 5.39 -10.68
N GLY A 85 9.34 4.30 -10.34
CA GLY A 85 10.65 4.35 -9.70
C GLY A 85 10.61 4.97 -8.29
N GLN A 86 9.41 5.14 -7.72
CA GLN A 86 9.21 5.83 -6.44
C GLN A 86 9.00 4.83 -5.29
N GLU A 87 9.47 5.18 -4.08
CA GLU A 87 9.17 4.40 -2.87
C GLU A 87 7.69 4.53 -2.47
N PRO A 88 7.03 3.46 -1.96
CA PRO A 88 5.58 3.44 -1.73
C PRO A 88 5.01 4.43 -0.71
N ILE A 89 5.79 4.80 0.30
CA ILE A 89 5.28 5.44 1.53
C ILE A 89 5.96 6.78 1.81
N LEU A 90 7.28 6.87 1.63
CA LEU A 90 8.05 8.07 1.94
C LEU A 90 8.51 8.71 0.65
N ASN A 91 7.73 9.66 0.15
CA ASN A 91 8.13 10.42 -1.01
C ASN A 91 7.55 11.82 -1.01
N ASP A 92 8.45 12.82 -0.99
CA ASP A 92 8.08 14.23 -1.06
C ASP A 92 7.40 14.58 -2.41
N ASN A 93 7.56 13.73 -3.43
CA ASN A 93 7.00 13.91 -4.77
C ASN A 93 5.50 13.63 -4.87
N PHE A 94 4.87 12.98 -3.87
CA PHE A 94 3.44 12.64 -3.93
C PHE A 94 2.53 13.86 -3.69
N GLY A 95 3.08 14.96 -3.21
CA GLY A 95 2.33 16.16 -2.86
C GLY A 95 1.56 16.03 -1.55
N LEU A 96 1.26 17.17 -0.91
CA LEU A 96 0.70 17.23 0.45
C LEU A 96 -0.60 16.44 0.67
N ASN A 97 -1.33 16.12 -0.40
CA ASN A 97 -2.63 15.45 -0.35
C ASN A 97 -2.56 13.94 -0.59
N CYS A 98 -1.40 13.39 -1.01
CA CYS A 98 -1.26 11.96 -1.28
C CYS A 98 -0.24 11.35 -0.32
N GLY A 99 -0.73 10.71 0.74
CA GLY A 99 0.13 10.09 1.78
C GLY A 99 0.84 8.80 1.36
N ASN A 100 0.64 8.30 0.14
CA ASN A 100 1.32 7.12 -0.41
C ASN A 100 1.18 7.03 -1.94
N ILE A 101 1.98 6.14 -2.54
CA ILE A 101 2.01 5.88 -3.98
C ILE A 101 0.65 5.47 -4.56
N VAL A 102 -0.19 4.79 -3.78
CA VAL A 102 -1.51 4.31 -4.24
C VAL A 102 -2.46 5.48 -4.42
N ALA A 103 -2.52 6.40 -3.46
CA ALA A 103 -3.36 7.60 -3.54
C ALA A 103 -2.88 8.51 -4.69
N TRP A 104 -1.57 8.73 -4.78
CA TRP A 104 -0.93 9.54 -5.80
C TRP A 104 -1.16 8.98 -7.22
N ALA A 105 -0.81 7.72 -7.45
CA ALA A 105 -0.95 7.10 -8.77
C ALA A 105 -2.42 7.02 -9.21
N ARG A 106 -3.34 6.71 -8.28
CA ARG A 106 -4.78 6.69 -8.57
C ARG A 106 -5.27 8.05 -9.07
N SER A 107 -4.89 9.14 -8.41
CA SER A 107 -5.30 10.49 -8.82
C SER A 107 -4.86 10.80 -10.25
N HIS A 108 -3.62 10.46 -10.61
CA HIS A 108 -3.11 10.69 -11.96
C HIS A 108 -3.76 9.78 -13.01
N ILE A 109 -3.93 8.49 -12.72
CA ILE A 109 -4.56 7.52 -13.65
C ILE A 109 -6.02 7.89 -13.90
N GLU A 110 -6.78 8.23 -12.86
CA GLU A 110 -8.20 8.64 -12.99
C GLU A 110 -8.34 9.97 -13.75
N SER A 111 -7.34 10.85 -13.68
CA SER A 111 -7.31 12.11 -14.44
C SER A 111 -6.90 11.96 -15.91
N GLY A 112 -6.51 10.77 -16.37
CA GLY A 112 -6.01 10.57 -17.73
C GLY A 112 -4.51 10.80 -17.90
N ASN A 113 -3.78 11.15 -16.83
CA ASN A 113 -2.39 11.61 -16.90
C ASN A 113 -1.39 10.54 -16.46
N ILE A 114 -1.26 9.47 -17.25
CA ILE A 114 -0.29 8.40 -16.97
C ILE A 114 1.16 8.90 -17.00
N HIS A 115 1.46 9.89 -17.84
CA HIS A 115 2.84 10.40 -17.97
C HIS A 115 3.38 10.97 -16.67
N ALA A 116 2.51 11.52 -15.83
CA ALA A 116 2.89 12.06 -14.52
C ALA A 116 3.38 10.98 -13.53
N ILE A 117 3.05 9.70 -13.76
CA ILE A 117 3.48 8.61 -12.89
C ILE A 117 4.66 7.81 -13.42
N LEU A 118 5.14 8.11 -14.62
CA LEU A 118 6.25 7.37 -15.23
C LEU A 118 7.57 7.76 -14.58
N ASP A 119 8.41 6.75 -14.33
CA ASP A 119 9.80 6.96 -13.94
C ASP A 119 10.55 7.73 -15.05
N GLN A 120 11.06 8.90 -14.68
CA GLN A 120 11.78 9.80 -15.59
C GLN A 120 13.14 9.24 -16.04
N SER A 121 13.65 8.21 -15.37
CA SER A 121 14.90 7.54 -15.73
C SER A 121 14.72 6.47 -16.81
N LEU A 122 13.48 6.10 -17.14
CA LEU A 122 13.21 5.13 -18.20
C LEU A 122 13.53 5.71 -19.59
N ASP A 123 14.28 4.93 -20.37
CA ASP A 123 14.42 5.11 -21.81
C ASP A 123 13.04 5.14 -22.49
N SER A 124 12.90 5.97 -23.52
CA SER A 124 11.81 6.00 -24.52
C SER A 124 11.37 4.68 -25.17
N GLY A 125 11.98 3.53 -24.84
CA GLY A 125 11.69 2.21 -25.42
C GLY A 125 10.40 1.50 -24.95
N TYR A 126 9.63 2.07 -24.02
CA TYR A 126 8.39 1.45 -23.53
C TYR A 126 7.17 1.79 -24.41
N ASN A 127 6.23 0.86 -24.48
CA ASN A 127 4.92 1.11 -25.09
C ASN A 127 3.95 1.69 -24.06
N LEU A 128 3.50 2.94 -24.29
CA LEU A 128 2.61 3.64 -23.35
C LEU A 128 1.28 2.91 -23.11
N GLN A 129 0.72 2.24 -24.13
CA GLN A 129 -0.52 1.47 -23.97
C GLN A 129 -0.31 0.26 -23.07
N SER A 130 0.84 -0.42 -23.17
CA SER A 130 1.22 -1.49 -22.26
C SER A 130 1.36 -0.97 -20.83
N VAL A 131 2.03 0.18 -20.62
CA VAL A 131 2.14 0.78 -19.29
C VAL A 131 0.78 1.14 -18.73
N TRP A 132 -0.11 1.70 -19.54
CA TRP A 132 -1.49 1.99 -19.15
C TRP A 132 -2.22 0.74 -18.68
N LYS A 133 -2.10 -0.38 -19.40
CA LYS A 133 -2.71 -1.66 -19.00
C LYS A 133 -2.15 -2.19 -17.69
N ILE A 134 -0.84 -2.09 -17.47
CA ILE A 134 -0.22 -2.50 -16.20
C ILE A 134 -0.74 -1.60 -15.07
N ALA A 135 -0.85 -0.30 -15.30
CA ALA A 135 -1.38 0.66 -14.33
C ALA A 135 -2.85 0.38 -13.97
N GLU A 136 -3.70 0.03 -14.95
CA GLU A 136 -5.08 -0.40 -14.69
C GLU A 136 -5.13 -1.63 -13.77
N VAL A 137 -4.29 -2.64 -14.05
CA VAL A 137 -4.18 -3.84 -13.21
C VAL A 137 -3.71 -3.47 -11.81
N ALA A 138 -2.67 -2.64 -11.69
CA ALA A 138 -2.16 -2.18 -10.41
C ALA A 138 -3.26 -1.50 -9.59
N ILE A 139 -4.06 -0.61 -10.19
CA ILE A 139 -5.17 0.09 -9.53
C ILE A 139 -6.30 -0.86 -9.10
N MET A 140 -6.59 -1.92 -9.87
CA MET A 140 -7.53 -2.97 -9.46
C MET A 140 -7.01 -3.77 -8.25
N CYS A 141 -5.72 -4.11 -8.25
CA CYS A 141 -5.06 -4.82 -7.18
C CYS A 141 -5.04 -4.04 -5.86
N VAL A 142 -4.87 -2.71 -5.89
CA VAL A 142 -4.78 -1.86 -4.70
C VAL A 142 -6.13 -1.28 -4.24
N LYS A 143 -7.26 -1.88 -4.64
CA LYS A 143 -8.58 -1.44 -4.14
C LYS A 143 -8.65 -1.53 -2.61
N PRO A 144 -9.31 -0.54 -1.96
CA PRO A 144 -9.46 -0.51 -0.50
C PRO A 144 -9.95 -1.81 0.12
N LYS A 145 -11.04 -2.37 -0.43
CA LYS A 145 -11.66 -3.59 0.08
C LYS A 145 -11.10 -4.80 -0.66
N GLY A 146 -10.58 -5.79 0.08
CA GLY A 146 -10.01 -7.02 -0.48
C GLY A 146 -10.95 -7.77 -1.43
N VAL A 147 -12.25 -7.76 -1.14
CA VAL A 147 -13.30 -8.38 -1.98
C VAL A 147 -13.47 -7.73 -3.35
N GLN A 148 -13.00 -6.49 -3.53
CA GLN A 148 -13.05 -5.77 -4.82
C GLN A 148 -11.78 -5.97 -5.65
N ARG A 149 -10.76 -6.62 -5.08
CA ARG A 149 -9.50 -6.93 -5.78
C ARG A 149 -9.69 -8.18 -6.64
N PRO A 150 -9.02 -8.29 -7.79
CA PRO A 150 -9.10 -9.47 -8.65
C PRO A 150 -8.73 -10.76 -7.88
N PRO A 151 -9.20 -11.95 -8.29
CA PRO A 151 -8.67 -13.22 -7.80
C PRO A 151 -7.30 -13.53 -8.44
N ILE A 152 -6.48 -14.33 -7.77
CA ILE A 152 -5.34 -15.00 -8.38
C ILE A 152 -5.91 -16.14 -9.25
N PHE A 153 -5.46 -16.23 -10.51
CA PHE A 153 -5.93 -17.23 -11.48
C PHE A 153 -5.52 -18.64 -11.11
#